data_AF-H1YYR9-F1
#
_entry.id   AF-H1YYR9-F1
#
_cell.length_a   1.000
_cell.length_b   1.000
_cell.length_c   1.000
_cell.angle_alpha   90.00
_cell.angle_beta   90.00
_cell.angle_gamma   90.00
#
_symmetry.space_group_name_H-M   'P 1'
#
loop_
_entity.id
_entity.type
_entity.pdbx_description
1 polymer ?
#
loop_
_entity_poly.entity_id
_entity_poly.type
_entity_poly.pdbx_seq_one_letter_code
_entity_poly.pdbx_strand_id
1 'polypeptide(L)'
;MIINNKRRKIYLLLALPISIAVAYIFMTIAPVFKLHPTPPELTFFVEFLCGLFFAVAAGMLFNEDSRINGVIYAGIFAGVPAFYVYLTPWADVSLLMLAFFAGVFCGAVFDIKAVMTNRYDNLAKFARVLFTVFFAIIVGFLAYEMYATALSPETAVDSAYAVQNIFFYGIGIVLSLILYWLAIKITVGVRASEIFIFGPRSSGKTYFVLGLWSYISENFERGHSNEGVVLTGDPNDEGDELRISSLYANVLDGKILSRTYRYQMVMYQLTGKKYGIIPVKWTVVDYAGEYYDELNEINFKKAVALLSDRMRIARADIRKNAGTIDFVRNIKLHHSEELLDPEFTKSVIIATMYGNFLRAGKVIFLIDGEKITDDRKGHAQLAREFGGYMKTLIDLEGRNYLGFFRPDKKYALAVTKTDLVFWKNKEIRDLIHSMSAGKLSDIPERSREAQAIEESLFELLSANKVFKNLVNMMNDLSMYFIAVSVDATAEPFPTEEGVEEEISPTAIAPWRFTEVFKFGL
;
A
#
# COMPACT_ATOMS: atom_id res chain seq x y z
N MET A 1 11.33 -10.00 2.73
CA MET A 1 12.36 -8.94 2.80
C MET A 1 11.72 -7.58 2.51
N ILE A 2 12.07 -6.52 3.27
CA ILE A 2 11.57 -5.14 3.02
C ILE A 2 12.66 -4.32 2.33
N ILE A 3 12.37 -3.85 1.12
CA ILE A 3 13.25 -2.97 0.35
C ILE A 3 12.86 -1.52 0.67
N ASN A 4 13.72 -0.84 1.41
CA ASN A 4 13.46 0.50 1.93
C ASN A 4 13.92 1.62 0.97
N ASN A 5 13.07 2.63 0.79
CA ASN A 5 13.39 3.84 0.01
C ASN A 5 14.53 4.68 0.65
N LYS A 6 15.63 4.85 -0.10
CA LYS A 6 16.74 5.74 0.29
C LYS A 6 16.34 7.22 0.35
N ARG A 7 15.49 7.72 -0.56
CA ARG A 7 15.02 9.12 -0.60
C ARG A 7 14.19 9.47 0.63
N ARG A 8 13.32 8.56 1.06
CA ARG A 8 12.49 8.76 2.25
C ARG A 8 13.33 8.87 3.52
N LYS A 9 14.36 8.03 3.67
CA LYS A 9 15.32 8.14 4.77
C LYS A 9 16.02 9.50 4.76
N ILE A 10 16.39 10.01 3.59
CA ILE A 10 16.98 11.36 3.45
C ILE A 10 15.99 12.44 3.90
N TYR A 11 14.72 12.40 3.46
CA TYR A 11 13.73 13.39 3.88
C TYR A 11 13.48 13.37 5.39
N LEU A 12 13.42 12.19 6.01
CA LEU A 12 13.30 12.06 7.46
C LEU A 12 14.51 12.64 8.20
N LEU A 13 15.72 12.34 7.71
CA LEU A 13 16.97 12.79 8.31
C LEU A 13 17.16 14.30 8.16
N LEU A 14 16.69 14.90 7.07
CA LEU A 14 16.69 16.35 6.86
C LEU A 14 15.59 17.07 7.64
N ALA A 15 14.43 16.46 7.84
CA ALA A 15 13.30 17.10 8.52
C ALA A 15 13.60 17.40 10.00
N LEU A 16 14.33 16.52 10.70
CA LEU A 16 14.67 16.69 12.10
C LEU A 16 15.51 17.95 12.40
N PRO A 17 16.68 18.18 11.77
CA PRO A 17 17.48 19.39 12.00
C PRO A 17 16.76 20.66 11.53
N ILE A 18 15.98 20.61 10.43
CA ILE A 18 15.19 21.77 9.99
C ILE A 18 14.11 22.11 11.02
N SER A 19 13.44 21.12 11.60
CA SER A 19 12.45 21.33 12.66
C SER A 19 13.07 21.95 13.91
N ILE A 20 14.28 21.51 14.30
CA ILE A 20 15.04 22.08 15.41
C ILE A 20 15.42 23.54 15.11
N ALA A 21 15.92 23.83 13.91
CA ALA A 21 16.28 25.18 13.50
C ALA A 21 15.06 26.13 13.53
N VAL A 22 13.90 25.66 13.07
CA VAL A 22 12.65 26.43 13.13
C VAL A 22 12.17 26.60 14.57
N ALA A 23 12.20 25.56 15.40
CA ALA A 23 11.87 25.68 16.82
C ALA A 23 12.78 26.71 17.53
N TYR A 24 14.08 26.72 17.21
CA TYR A 24 15.03 27.71 17.72
C TYR A 24 14.70 29.14 17.26
N ILE A 25 14.37 29.34 15.98
CA ILE A 25 13.94 30.64 15.46
C ILE A 25 12.66 31.10 16.17
N PHE A 26 11.65 30.24 16.31
CA PHE A 26 10.44 30.54 17.06
C PHE A 26 10.73 30.89 18.52
N MET A 27 11.61 30.15 19.20
CA MET A 27 12.04 30.48 20.56
C MET A 27 12.76 31.82 20.66
N THR A 28 13.51 32.20 19.62
CA THR A 28 14.25 33.47 19.59
C THR A 28 13.31 34.66 19.35
N ILE A 29 12.24 34.44 18.60
CA ILE A 29 11.19 35.45 18.35
C ILE A 29 10.14 35.45 19.47
N ALA A 30 10.02 34.35 20.25
CA ALA A 30 9.10 34.20 21.38
C ALA A 30 9.03 35.37 22.36
N PRO A 31 10.15 36.03 22.74
CA PRO A 31 10.12 37.16 23.65
C PRO A 31 9.44 38.39 23.05
N VAL A 32 9.48 38.58 21.72
CA VAL A 32 8.75 39.65 21.02
C VAL A 32 7.24 39.39 21.11
N PHE A 33 6.82 38.12 21.08
CA PHE A 33 5.43 37.72 21.28
C PHE A 33 4.90 37.98 22.71
N LYS A 34 5.76 38.33 23.69
CA LYS A 34 5.31 38.67 25.05
C LYS A 34 4.72 40.08 25.17
N LEU A 35 4.87 40.93 24.16
CA LEU A 35 4.42 42.33 24.18
C LEU A 35 2.92 42.50 23.88
N HIS A 36 2.29 41.51 23.23
CA HIS A 36 0.87 41.50 22.95
C HIS A 36 0.23 40.20 23.46
N PRO A 37 -0.71 40.26 24.42
CA PRO A 37 -1.41 39.07 24.88
C PRO A 37 -2.22 38.49 23.71
N THR A 38 -2.01 37.20 23.43
CA THR A 38 -2.74 36.49 22.39
C THR A 38 -4.22 36.38 22.79
N PRO A 39 -5.19 36.62 21.88
CA PRO A 39 -6.60 36.47 22.20
C PRO A 39 -6.91 35.06 22.76
N PRO A 40 -7.68 34.94 23.85
CA PRO A 40 -7.99 33.65 24.47
C PRO A 40 -8.59 32.63 23.50
N GLU A 41 -9.38 33.10 22.51
CA GLU A 41 -10.00 32.26 21.49
C GLU A 41 -8.97 31.64 20.55
N LEU A 42 -7.95 32.40 20.16
CA LEU A 42 -6.88 31.92 19.29
C LEU A 42 -6.02 30.90 20.03
N THR A 43 -5.70 31.19 21.29
CA THR A 43 -4.94 30.28 22.15
C THR A 43 -5.71 28.96 22.37
N PHE A 44 -7.01 29.03 22.68
CA PHE A 44 -7.86 27.84 22.80
C PHE A 44 -7.87 27.03 21.50
N PHE A 45 -8.02 27.70 20.35
CA PHE A 45 -8.07 27.04 19.06
C PHE A 45 -6.75 26.35 18.69
N VAL A 46 -5.60 27.00 18.95
CA VAL A 46 -4.28 26.42 18.69
C VAL A 46 -4.04 25.20 19.58
N GLU A 47 -4.36 25.26 20.88
CA GLU A 47 -4.22 24.11 21.78
C GLU A 47 -5.14 22.95 21.40
N PHE A 48 -6.38 23.25 21.00
CA PHE A 48 -7.29 22.26 20.45
C PHE A 48 -6.69 21.58 19.20
N LEU A 49 -6.11 22.35 18.28
CA LEU A 49 -5.43 21.80 17.10
C LEU A 49 -4.22 20.95 17.49
N CYS A 50 -3.40 21.37 18.46
CA CYS A 50 -2.27 20.58 18.96
C CYS A 50 -2.72 19.24 19.56
N GLY A 51 -3.77 19.23 20.37
CA GLY A 51 -4.35 17.99 20.91
C GLY A 51 -4.91 17.08 19.81
N LEU A 52 -5.59 17.66 18.82
CA LEU A 52 -6.11 16.94 17.65
C LEU A 52 -4.98 16.31 16.83
N PHE A 53 -3.90 17.06 16.57
CA PHE A 53 -2.71 16.56 15.88
C PHE A 53 -1.98 15.47 16.66
N PHE A 54 -1.87 15.63 17.98
CA PHE A 54 -1.24 14.63 18.84
C PHE A 54 -1.96 13.29 18.74
N ALA A 55 -3.29 13.29 18.83
CA ALA A 55 -4.09 12.09 18.65
C ALA A 55 -3.89 11.49 17.26
N VAL A 56 -4.06 12.27 16.19
CA VAL A 56 -3.85 11.82 14.80
C VAL A 56 -2.44 11.24 14.59
N ALA A 57 -1.42 11.84 15.20
CA ALA A 57 -0.04 11.35 15.16
C ALA A 57 0.11 10.00 15.90
N ALA A 58 -0.57 9.82 17.04
CA ALA A 58 -0.66 8.53 17.72
C ALA A 58 -1.35 7.47 16.84
N GLY A 59 -2.43 7.82 16.13
CA GLY A 59 -3.06 6.95 15.14
C GLY A 59 -2.12 6.50 14.01
N MET A 60 -1.18 7.37 13.59
CA MET A 60 -0.18 7.03 12.59
C MET A 60 0.86 5.99 13.05
N LEU A 61 1.02 5.78 14.37
CA LEU A 61 1.94 4.77 14.92
C LEU A 61 1.55 3.34 14.54
N PHE A 62 0.26 3.11 14.32
CA PHE A 62 -0.28 1.80 13.94
C PHE A 62 0.01 1.41 12.50
N ASN A 63 0.43 2.35 11.65
CA ASN A 63 0.89 2.08 10.29
C ASN A 63 2.42 2.02 10.25
N GLU A 64 3.01 0.90 9.80
CA GLU A 64 4.47 0.73 9.73
C GLU A 64 5.17 1.84 8.95
N ASP A 65 4.56 2.25 7.83
CA ASP A 65 5.12 3.31 7.00
C ASP A 65 5.09 4.65 7.74
N SER A 66 4.03 4.97 8.46
CA SER A 66 3.87 6.29 9.09
C SER A 66 4.41 6.36 10.52
N ARG A 67 4.87 5.23 11.08
CA ARG A 67 5.25 5.11 12.50
C ARG A 67 6.30 6.13 12.94
N ILE A 68 7.38 6.28 12.18
CA ILE A 68 8.46 7.23 12.53
C ILE A 68 7.92 8.66 12.56
N ASN A 69 7.08 9.02 11.59
CA ASN A 69 6.44 10.33 11.52
C ASN A 69 5.47 10.55 12.68
N GLY A 70 4.68 9.53 13.01
CA GLY A 70 3.79 9.54 14.15
C GLY A 70 4.54 9.84 15.45
N VAL A 71 5.70 9.21 15.67
CA VAL A 71 6.54 9.47 16.86
C VAL A 71 7.03 10.92 16.88
N ILE A 72 7.56 11.42 15.75
CA ILE A 72 8.08 12.79 15.65
C ILE A 72 6.96 13.80 15.89
N TYR A 73 5.82 13.66 15.21
CA TYR A 73 4.69 14.58 15.34
C TYR A 73 4.07 14.52 16.74
N ALA A 74 3.88 13.33 17.31
CA ALA A 74 3.36 13.20 18.67
C ALA A 74 4.29 13.89 19.69
N GLY A 75 5.62 13.74 19.53
CA GLY A 75 6.59 14.44 20.36
C GLY A 75 6.52 15.96 20.23
N ILE A 76 6.44 16.49 19.01
CA ILE A 76 6.34 17.94 18.76
C ILE A 76 5.03 18.49 19.36
N PHE A 77 3.88 17.90 19.04
CA PHE A 77 2.58 18.43 19.44
C PHE A 77 2.24 18.19 20.92
N ALA A 78 2.87 17.22 21.57
CA ALA A 78 2.82 17.10 23.03
C ALA A 78 3.71 18.15 23.74
N GLY A 79 4.81 18.56 23.10
CA GLY A 79 5.77 19.52 23.67
C GLY A 79 5.30 20.97 23.59
N VAL A 80 4.58 21.36 22.53
CA VAL A 80 4.12 22.74 22.30
C VAL A 80 3.29 23.32 23.47
N PRO A 81 2.27 22.64 24.01
CA PRO A 81 1.48 23.14 25.13
C PRO A 81 2.34 23.36 26.40
N ALA A 82 3.22 22.40 26.71
CA ALA A 82 4.12 22.49 27.86
C ALA A 82 5.10 23.66 27.73
N PHE A 83 5.58 23.91 26.51
CA PHE A 83 6.47 25.02 26.21
C PHE A 83 5.77 26.38 26.33
N TYR A 84 4.53 26.48 25.86
CA TYR A 84 3.71 27.70 25.94
C TYR A 84 3.43 28.09 27.40
N VAL A 85 3.07 27.12 28.24
CA VAL A 85 2.84 27.32 29.69
C VAL A 85 4.11 27.77 30.42
N TYR A 86 5.27 27.18 30.09
CA TYR A 86 6.54 27.52 30.77
C TYR A 86 7.07 28.90 30.38
N LEU A 87 6.81 29.35 29.15
CA LEU A 87 7.32 30.63 28.64
C LEU A 87 6.39 31.82 28.90
N THR A 88 5.11 31.58 29.17
CA THR A 88 4.08 32.63 29.24
C THR A 88 3.50 32.73 30.66
N PRO A 89 3.85 33.78 31.44
CA PRO A 89 3.36 33.95 32.81
C PRO A 89 1.83 34.13 32.94
N TRP A 90 1.16 34.43 31.82
CA TRP A 90 -0.26 34.77 31.73
C TRP A 90 -1.14 33.61 31.25
N ALA A 91 -0.56 32.42 31.04
CA ALA A 91 -1.26 31.25 30.53
C ALA A 91 -2.21 30.65 31.57
N ASP A 92 -3.52 30.60 31.27
CA ASP A 92 -4.48 29.82 32.06
C ASP A 92 -4.30 28.32 31.74
N VAL A 93 -3.53 27.65 32.60
CA VAL A 93 -3.21 26.23 32.47
C VAL A 93 -4.46 25.35 32.38
N SER A 94 -5.54 25.71 33.08
CA SER A 94 -6.76 24.89 33.11
C SER A 94 -7.50 24.95 31.79
N LEU A 95 -7.62 26.16 31.21
CA LEU A 95 -8.25 26.36 29.91
C LEU A 95 -7.45 25.70 28.77
N LEU A 96 -6.12 25.81 28.81
CA LEU A 96 -5.22 25.20 27.83
C LEU A 96 -5.32 23.68 27.84
N MET A 97 -5.27 23.07 29.03
CA MET A 97 -5.41 21.62 29.19
C MET A 97 -6.78 21.12 28.72
N LEU A 98 -7.85 21.86 29.02
CA LEU A 98 -9.19 21.53 28.54
C LEU A 98 -9.26 21.54 27.00
N ALA A 99 -8.73 22.58 26.36
CA ALA A 99 -8.68 22.70 24.91
C ALA A 99 -7.90 21.56 24.27
N PHE A 100 -6.72 21.25 24.80
CA PHE A 100 -5.88 20.16 24.34
C PHE A 100 -6.60 18.81 24.46
N PHE A 101 -7.18 18.47 25.62
CA PHE A 101 -7.90 17.21 25.80
C PHE A 101 -9.16 17.10 24.93
N ALA A 102 -9.88 18.21 24.71
CA ALA A 102 -10.99 18.24 23.76
C ALA A 102 -10.51 17.92 22.34
N GLY A 103 -9.36 18.46 21.93
CA GLY A 103 -8.69 18.11 20.68
C GLY A 103 -8.34 16.63 20.59
N VAL A 104 -7.72 16.08 21.65
CA VAL A 104 -7.35 14.66 21.74
C VAL A 104 -8.57 13.76 21.59
N PHE A 105 -9.67 14.06 22.28
CA PHE A 105 -10.90 13.27 22.20
C PHE A 105 -11.48 13.25 20.78
N CYS A 106 -11.54 14.41 20.13
CA CYS A 106 -11.96 14.51 18.73
C CYS A 106 -11.05 13.68 17.81
N GLY A 107 -9.73 13.75 17.99
CA GLY A 107 -8.76 13.00 17.19
C GLY A 107 -8.88 11.48 17.41
N ALA A 108 -9.08 11.04 18.64
CA ALA A 108 -9.25 9.62 18.98
C ALA A 108 -10.43 8.98 18.24
N VAL A 109 -11.54 9.71 18.05
CA VAL A 109 -12.69 9.23 17.26
C VAL A 109 -12.29 9.00 15.80
N PHE A 110 -11.47 9.88 15.21
CA PHE A 110 -10.96 9.69 13.85
C PHE A 110 -10.02 8.49 13.75
N ASP A 111 -9.14 8.29 14.74
CA ASP A 111 -8.22 7.16 14.79
C ASP A 111 -8.97 5.83 14.90
N ILE A 112 -9.94 5.74 15.82
CA ILE A 112 -10.78 4.54 15.98
C ILE A 112 -11.45 4.20 14.66
N LYS A 113 -12.04 5.19 13.97
CA LYS A 113 -12.67 4.99 12.66
C LYS A 113 -11.66 4.52 11.60
N ALA A 114 -10.46 5.12 11.56
CA ALA A 114 -9.41 4.74 10.62
C ALA A 114 -8.91 3.31 10.85
N VAL A 115 -8.72 2.91 12.13
CA VAL A 115 -8.30 1.57 12.54
C VAL A 115 -9.39 0.54 12.22
N MET A 116 -10.64 0.80 12.59
CA MET A 116 -11.76 -0.13 12.34
C MET A 116 -12.05 -0.34 10.85
N THR A 117 -11.77 0.67 10.01
CA THR A 117 -11.95 0.57 8.55
C THR A 117 -10.66 0.20 7.81
N ASN A 118 -9.53 0.10 8.51
CA ASN A 118 -8.19 -0.09 7.93
C ASN A 118 -7.86 0.91 6.81
N ARG A 119 -8.25 2.18 7.00
CA ARG A 119 -8.11 3.29 6.03
C ARG A 119 -7.22 4.42 6.54
N TYR A 120 -5.94 4.11 6.72
CA TYR A 120 -4.92 5.10 7.11
C TYR A 120 -4.69 6.18 6.04
N ASP A 121 -5.14 5.96 4.79
CA ASP A 121 -5.19 7.00 3.75
C ASP A 121 -6.06 8.19 4.17
N ASN A 122 -7.17 7.94 4.89
CA ASN A 122 -8.04 8.99 5.41
C ASN A 122 -7.34 9.76 6.54
N LEU A 123 -6.62 9.07 7.42
CA LEU A 123 -5.87 9.69 8.51
C LEU A 123 -4.76 10.60 7.96
N ALA A 124 -4.03 10.15 6.94
CA ALA A 124 -3.02 10.97 6.28
C ALA A 124 -3.62 12.18 5.53
N LYS A 125 -4.78 12.02 4.86
CA LYS A 125 -5.50 13.15 4.26
C LYS A 125 -5.90 14.18 5.32
N PHE A 126 -6.45 13.71 6.43
CA PHE A 126 -6.85 14.56 7.54
C PHE A 126 -5.64 15.31 8.14
N ALA A 127 -4.54 14.61 8.40
CA ALA A 127 -3.29 15.22 8.87
C ALA A 127 -2.75 16.26 7.89
N ARG A 128 -2.81 16.02 6.58
CA ARG A 128 -2.42 17.03 5.57
C ARG A 128 -3.29 18.28 5.64
N VAL A 129 -4.61 18.12 5.79
CA VAL A 129 -5.53 19.26 5.97
C VAL A 129 -5.20 20.02 7.25
N LEU A 130 -4.96 19.32 8.35
CA LEU A 130 -4.54 19.94 9.60
C LEU A 130 -3.20 20.68 9.42
N PHE A 131 -2.22 20.11 8.72
CA PHE A 131 -0.95 20.79 8.43
C PHE A 131 -1.18 22.05 7.62
N THR A 132 -2.02 22.00 6.58
CA THR A 132 -2.37 23.18 5.79
C THR A 132 -2.98 24.27 6.67
N VAL A 133 -3.92 23.94 7.55
CA VAL A 133 -4.56 24.90 8.47
C VAL A 133 -3.53 25.48 9.46
N PHE A 134 -2.73 24.62 10.09
CA PHE A 134 -1.72 25.03 11.08
C PHE A 134 -0.65 25.95 10.48
N PHE A 135 -0.07 25.59 9.34
CA PHE A 135 0.92 26.43 8.67
C PHE A 135 0.31 27.71 8.09
N ALA A 136 -0.96 27.69 7.66
CA ALA A 136 -1.66 28.90 7.25
C ALA A 136 -1.83 29.89 8.42
N ILE A 137 -2.14 29.40 9.63
CA ILE A 137 -2.21 30.23 10.84
C ILE A 137 -0.84 30.82 11.17
N ILE A 138 0.23 30.00 11.15
CA ILE A 138 1.60 30.47 11.40
C ILE A 138 2.00 31.55 10.40
N VAL A 139 1.82 31.31 9.10
CA VAL A 139 2.20 32.28 8.06
C VAL A 139 1.34 33.54 8.12
N GLY A 140 0.03 33.40 8.34
CA GLY A 140 -0.87 34.54 8.50
C GLY A 140 -0.49 35.41 9.71
N PHE A 141 -0.09 34.78 10.81
CA PHE A 141 0.37 35.47 12.00
C PHE A 141 1.72 36.18 11.78
N LEU A 142 2.71 35.49 11.20
CA LEU A 142 4.01 36.11 10.86
C LEU A 142 3.85 37.29 9.88
N ALA A 143 2.92 37.18 8.93
CA ALA A 143 2.62 38.27 8.00
C ALA A 143 1.94 39.46 8.68
N TYR A 144 1.01 39.20 9.61
CA TYR A 144 0.38 40.23 10.43
C TYR A 144 1.41 40.97 11.30
N GLU A 145 2.29 40.26 11.99
CA GLU A 145 3.34 40.84 12.83
C GLU A 145 4.36 41.64 12.01
N MET A 146 4.74 41.13 10.83
CA MET A 146 5.57 41.87 9.89
C MET A 146 4.91 43.19 9.46
N TYR A 147 3.59 43.18 9.23
CA TYR A 147 2.84 44.40 8.94
C TYR A 147 2.82 45.35 10.13
N ALA A 148 2.43 44.86 11.31
CA ALA A 148 2.27 45.66 12.52
C ALA A 148 3.58 46.30 13.02
N THR A 149 4.71 45.62 12.88
CA THR A 149 6.00 46.06 13.47
C THR A 149 6.92 46.80 12.50
N ALA A 150 6.73 46.65 11.18
CA ALA A 150 7.65 47.21 10.19
C ALA A 150 6.97 47.99 9.04
N LEU A 151 5.67 47.82 8.80
CA LEU A 151 4.95 48.44 7.68
C LEU A 151 3.81 49.36 8.12
N SER A 152 3.39 49.28 9.38
CA SER A 152 2.34 50.15 9.94
C SER A 152 2.86 51.59 10.05
N PRO A 153 2.14 52.59 9.51
CA PRO A 153 2.52 54.00 9.58
C PRO A 153 2.54 54.58 10.99
N GLU A 154 1.82 53.94 11.94
CA GLU A 154 1.57 54.46 13.29
C GLU A 154 2.63 54.01 14.31
N THR A 155 3.40 52.96 14.00
CA THR A 155 4.48 52.41 14.83
C THR A 155 5.82 52.68 14.16
N ALA A 156 6.22 53.96 14.12
CA ALA A 156 7.49 54.37 13.53
C ALA A 156 8.67 53.88 14.37
N VAL A 157 9.15 52.67 14.10
CA VAL A 157 10.44 52.18 14.59
C VAL A 157 11.54 52.70 13.65
N ASP A 158 12.71 53.00 14.18
CA ASP A 158 13.89 53.41 13.41
C ASP A 158 14.13 52.44 12.22
N SER A 159 14.49 52.99 11.06
CA SER A 159 14.56 52.30 9.77
C SER A 159 15.41 51.01 9.81
N ALA A 160 16.45 50.99 10.64
CA ALA A 160 17.30 49.83 10.86
C ALA A 160 16.56 48.65 11.54
N TYR A 161 15.69 48.94 12.50
CA TYR A 161 14.87 47.93 13.20
C TYR A 161 13.76 47.38 12.30
N ALA A 162 13.16 48.23 11.45
CA ALA A 162 12.17 47.79 10.47
C ALA A 162 12.77 46.79 9.47
N VAL A 163 13.97 47.07 8.94
CA VAL A 163 14.70 46.16 8.03
C VAL A 163 15.04 44.85 8.73
N GLN A 164 15.49 44.90 9.98
CA GLN A 164 15.79 43.70 10.78
C GLN A 164 14.53 42.84 10.99
N ASN A 165 13.40 43.43 11.38
CA ASN A 165 12.14 42.72 11.57
C ASN A 165 11.63 42.09 10.27
N ILE A 166 11.66 42.81 9.15
CA ILE A 166 11.28 42.28 7.83
C ILE A 166 12.12 41.06 7.47
N PHE A 167 13.45 41.12 7.71
CA PHE A 167 14.34 39.99 7.45
C PHE A 167 13.99 38.78 8.32
N PHE A 168 13.77 38.96 9.63
CA PHE A 168 13.43 37.86 10.54
C PHE A 168 12.07 37.22 10.21
N TYR A 169 11.02 38.02 10.03
CA TYR A 169 9.68 37.50 9.71
C TYR A 169 9.63 36.89 8.30
N GLY A 170 10.29 37.51 7.32
CA GLY A 170 10.42 36.98 5.97
C GLY A 170 11.10 35.61 5.93
N ILE A 171 12.22 35.45 6.66
CA ILE A 171 12.87 34.15 6.82
C ILE A 171 11.95 33.14 7.51
N GLY A 172 11.25 33.55 8.57
CA GLY A 172 10.28 32.71 9.28
C GLY A 172 9.19 32.16 8.35
N ILE A 173 8.65 33.00 7.45
CA ILE A 173 7.66 32.59 6.44
C ILE A 173 8.26 31.58 5.46
N VAL A 174 9.44 31.87 4.90
CA VAL A 174 10.11 30.97 3.94
C VAL A 174 10.39 29.60 4.57
N LEU A 175 10.91 29.57 5.79
CA LEU A 175 11.17 28.32 6.51
C LEU A 175 9.88 27.57 6.85
N SER A 176 8.82 28.27 7.23
CA SER A 176 7.50 27.67 7.48
C SER A 176 6.94 27.02 6.21
N LEU A 177 7.11 27.63 5.04
CA LEU A 177 6.70 27.05 3.76
C LEU A 177 7.53 25.82 3.38
N ILE A 178 8.84 25.83 3.65
CA ILE A 178 9.71 24.65 3.43
C ILE A 178 9.30 23.50 4.35
N LEU A 179 9.04 23.77 5.62
CA LEU A 179 8.56 22.76 6.56
C LEU A 179 7.19 22.22 6.21
N TYR A 180 6.25 23.09 5.80
CA TYR A 180 4.95 22.67 5.29
C TYR A 180 5.12 21.71 4.11
N TRP A 181 5.95 22.08 3.13
CA TRP A 181 6.23 21.24 1.97
C TRP A 181 6.82 19.89 2.38
N LEU A 182 7.80 19.87 3.29
CA LEU A 182 8.36 18.64 3.84
C LEU A 182 7.32 17.79 4.59
N ALA A 183 6.50 18.40 5.45
CA ALA A 183 5.48 17.71 6.24
C ALA A 183 4.43 17.03 5.34
N ILE A 184 3.97 17.72 4.29
CA ILE A 184 3.03 17.16 3.30
C ILE A 184 3.68 15.99 2.54
N LYS A 185 4.97 16.08 2.20
CA LYS A 185 5.70 15.03 1.49
C LYS A 185 5.97 13.80 2.36
N ILE A 186 6.27 14.01 3.63
CA ILE A 186 6.58 12.95 4.59
C ILE A 186 5.31 12.23 5.06
N THR A 187 4.18 12.92 5.11
CA THR A 187 2.88 12.36 5.51
C THR A 187 2.31 11.46 4.42
N VAL A 188 2.53 10.16 4.59
CA VAL A 188 2.03 9.08 3.73
C VAL A 188 0.92 8.32 4.45
N GLY A 189 -0.12 7.93 3.72
CA GLY A 189 -1.16 7.03 4.20
C GLY A 189 -1.50 6.02 3.12
N VAL A 190 -1.42 4.74 3.47
CA VAL A 190 -1.71 3.62 2.57
C VAL A 190 -3.14 3.14 2.83
N ARG A 191 -3.89 2.86 1.76
CA ARG A 191 -5.20 2.21 1.88
C ARG A 191 -4.98 0.69 2.06
N ALA A 192 -4.85 0.25 3.31
CA ALA A 192 -4.53 -1.14 3.64
C ALA A 192 -5.71 -2.12 3.53
N SER A 193 -6.94 -1.62 3.42
CA SER A 193 -8.15 -2.44 3.46
C SER A 193 -8.33 -3.38 2.27
N GLU A 194 -7.82 -3.05 1.08
CA GLU A 194 -8.02 -3.81 -0.15
C GLU A 194 -6.67 -4.12 -0.82
N ILE A 195 -6.34 -5.41 -0.90
CA ILE A 195 -5.11 -5.92 -1.52
C ILE A 195 -5.50 -6.62 -2.81
N PHE A 196 -4.87 -6.24 -3.91
CA PHE A 196 -5.07 -6.90 -5.20
C PHE A 196 -3.86 -7.75 -5.57
N ILE A 197 -4.08 -9.02 -5.89
CA ILE A 197 -3.04 -9.93 -6.37
C ILE A 197 -3.14 -10.03 -7.89
N PHE A 198 -2.04 -9.72 -8.56
CA PHE A 198 -1.96 -9.58 -10.02
C PHE A 198 -0.78 -10.39 -10.56
N GLY A 199 -0.99 -11.12 -11.66
CA GLY A 199 0.08 -11.94 -12.22
C GLY A 199 -0.19 -12.45 -13.63
N PRO A 200 0.86 -12.60 -14.46
CA PRO A 200 0.78 -13.10 -15.83
C PRO A 200 0.40 -14.58 -15.87
N ARG A 201 0.38 -15.15 -17.07
CA ARG A 201 0.15 -16.58 -17.26
C ARG A 201 1.20 -17.41 -16.49
N SER A 202 0.75 -18.52 -15.91
CA SER A 202 1.58 -19.49 -15.16
C SER A 202 2.19 -19.00 -13.85
N SER A 203 1.96 -17.75 -13.45
CA SER A 203 2.42 -17.17 -12.17
C SER A 203 1.80 -17.79 -10.89
N GLY A 204 1.05 -18.89 -11.02
CA GLY A 204 0.50 -19.61 -9.87
C GLY A 204 -0.67 -18.92 -9.16
N LYS A 205 -1.41 -18.00 -9.80
CA LYS A 205 -2.57 -17.28 -9.21
C LYS A 205 -3.52 -18.19 -8.45
N THR A 206 -3.97 -19.28 -9.08
CA THR A 206 -4.95 -20.23 -8.52
C THR A 206 -4.40 -20.92 -7.28
N TYR A 207 -3.17 -21.45 -7.34
CA TYR A 207 -2.50 -22.04 -6.19
C TYR A 207 -2.22 -21.01 -5.08
N PHE A 208 -1.86 -19.77 -5.44
CA PHE A 208 -1.66 -18.68 -4.48
C PHE A 208 -2.94 -18.38 -3.69
N VAL A 209 -4.10 -18.39 -4.35
CA VAL A 209 -5.42 -18.25 -3.68
C VAL A 209 -5.61 -19.38 -2.68
N LEU A 210 -5.32 -20.62 -3.07
CA LEU A 210 -5.46 -21.79 -2.19
C LEU A 210 -4.52 -21.72 -0.97
N GLY A 211 -3.25 -21.35 -1.18
CA GLY A 211 -2.30 -21.19 -0.08
C GLY A 211 -2.72 -20.08 0.90
N LEU A 212 -3.23 -18.96 0.38
CA LEU A 212 -3.74 -17.87 1.20
C LEU A 212 -5.03 -18.25 1.94
N TRP A 213 -5.92 -18.98 1.28
CA TRP A 213 -7.15 -19.50 1.87
C TRP A 213 -6.87 -20.50 3.01
N SER A 214 -5.95 -21.44 2.81
CA SER A 214 -5.53 -22.42 3.82
C SER A 214 -4.96 -21.70 5.04
N TYR A 215 -4.02 -20.77 4.82
CA TYR A 215 -3.42 -19.97 5.89
C TYR A 215 -4.49 -19.18 6.68
N ILE A 216 -5.43 -18.51 6.00
CA ILE A 216 -6.49 -17.74 6.68
C ILE A 216 -7.41 -18.67 7.48
N SER A 217 -7.78 -19.81 6.91
CA SER A 217 -8.71 -20.76 7.54
C SER A 217 -8.10 -21.41 8.79
N GLU A 218 -6.81 -21.74 8.75
CA GLU A 218 -6.08 -22.35 9.87
C GLU A 218 -5.78 -21.36 11.01
N ASN A 219 -5.54 -20.08 10.68
CA ASN A 219 -5.07 -19.09 11.66
C ASN A 219 -6.18 -18.17 12.22
N PHE A 220 -7.40 -18.21 11.66
CA PHE A 220 -8.48 -17.29 12.03
C PHE A 220 -9.85 -17.98 12.14
N GLU A 221 -10.15 -18.63 13.27
CA GLU A 221 -11.43 -19.34 13.49
C GLU A 221 -12.70 -18.47 13.42
N ARG A 222 -12.59 -17.15 13.67
CA ARG A 222 -13.75 -16.23 13.69
C ARG A 222 -13.53 -14.99 12.83
N GLY A 223 -14.54 -14.65 12.03
CA GLY A 223 -14.58 -13.41 11.27
C GLY A 223 -13.78 -13.42 9.96
N HIS A 224 -13.39 -14.61 9.47
CA HIS A 224 -13.00 -14.77 8.08
C HIS A 224 -14.23 -14.97 7.17
N SER A 225 -14.16 -14.53 5.93
CA SER A 225 -15.15 -14.87 4.91
C SER A 225 -14.46 -15.13 3.58
N ASN A 226 -14.96 -16.13 2.86
CA ASN A 226 -14.47 -16.50 1.54
C ASN A 226 -15.64 -16.37 0.59
N GLU A 227 -15.55 -15.42 -0.34
CA GLU A 227 -16.53 -15.25 -1.40
C GLU A 227 -15.84 -15.44 -2.74
N GLY A 228 -16.41 -16.27 -3.61
CA GLY A 228 -15.94 -16.47 -4.97
C GLY A 228 -17.09 -16.28 -5.93
N VAL A 229 -16.93 -15.45 -6.95
CA VAL A 229 -17.90 -15.32 -8.05
C VAL A 229 -17.21 -15.73 -9.34
N VAL A 230 -17.71 -16.81 -9.93
CA VAL A 230 -17.26 -17.35 -11.22
C VAL A 230 -18.15 -16.82 -12.33
N LEU A 231 -17.54 -16.23 -13.36
CA LEU A 231 -18.14 -15.87 -14.64
C LEU A 231 -17.59 -16.78 -15.72
N THR A 232 -18.47 -17.19 -16.62
CA THR A 232 -18.19 -18.06 -17.76
C THR A 232 -18.99 -17.56 -18.96
N GLY A 233 -18.36 -17.52 -20.12
CA GLY A 233 -19.02 -17.31 -21.41
C GLY A 233 -19.43 -18.61 -22.10
N ASP A 234 -19.21 -19.78 -21.49
CA ASP A 234 -19.68 -21.07 -22.02
C ASP A 234 -20.95 -21.49 -21.26
N PRO A 235 -22.10 -21.68 -21.96
CA PRO A 235 -23.36 -22.03 -21.33
C PRO A 235 -23.37 -23.45 -20.74
N ASN A 236 -22.42 -24.32 -21.10
CA ASN A 236 -22.32 -25.69 -20.58
C ASN A 236 -21.36 -25.80 -19.39
N ASP A 237 -20.68 -24.73 -19.03
CA ASP A 237 -19.72 -24.69 -17.95
C ASP A 237 -20.19 -23.71 -16.88
N GLU A 238 -20.69 -24.21 -15.76
CA GLU A 238 -21.11 -23.35 -14.62
C GLU A 238 -19.91 -22.76 -13.85
N GLY A 239 -18.69 -23.17 -14.19
CA GLY A 239 -17.45 -22.75 -13.55
C GLY A 239 -17.23 -23.38 -12.17
N ASP A 240 -17.90 -24.50 -11.90
CA ASP A 240 -17.86 -25.18 -10.60
C ASP A 240 -16.48 -25.73 -10.25
N GLU A 241 -15.68 -26.09 -11.25
CA GLU A 241 -14.29 -26.51 -11.08
C GLU A 241 -13.40 -25.41 -10.50
N LEU A 242 -13.75 -24.14 -10.73
CA LEU A 242 -12.97 -22.99 -10.26
C LEU A 242 -13.43 -22.51 -8.86
N ARG A 243 -14.38 -23.18 -8.21
CA ARG A 243 -14.71 -22.87 -6.81
C ARG A 243 -13.59 -23.36 -5.91
N ILE A 244 -13.25 -22.59 -4.85
CA ILE A 244 -12.17 -22.94 -3.91
C ILE A 244 -12.30 -24.37 -3.38
N SER A 245 -13.51 -24.82 -3.07
CA SER A 245 -13.78 -26.19 -2.61
C SER A 245 -13.41 -27.26 -3.64
N SER A 246 -13.73 -27.02 -4.91
CA SER A 246 -13.45 -27.94 -6.01
C SER A 246 -11.96 -27.95 -6.35
N LEU A 247 -11.33 -26.77 -6.38
CA LEU A 247 -9.89 -26.63 -6.53
C LEU A 247 -9.14 -27.35 -5.41
N TYR A 248 -9.59 -27.20 -4.15
CA TYR A 248 -9.02 -27.91 -3.01
C TYR A 248 -9.14 -29.43 -3.14
N ALA A 249 -10.33 -29.93 -3.49
CA ALA A 249 -10.57 -31.35 -3.71
C ALA A 249 -9.68 -31.92 -4.83
N ASN A 250 -9.51 -31.19 -5.93
CA ASN A 250 -8.63 -31.60 -7.02
C ASN A 250 -7.16 -31.70 -6.59
N VAL A 251 -6.67 -30.79 -5.76
CA VAL A 251 -5.30 -30.89 -5.21
C VAL A 251 -5.15 -32.12 -4.32
N LEU A 252 -6.13 -32.41 -3.45
CA LEU A 252 -6.10 -33.61 -2.61
C LEU A 252 -6.17 -34.92 -3.43
N ASP A 253 -6.86 -34.89 -4.58
CA ASP A 253 -6.88 -35.98 -5.55
C ASP A 253 -5.58 -36.10 -6.36
N GLY A 254 -4.59 -35.22 -6.16
CA GLY A 254 -3.36 -35.17 -6.94
C GLY A 254 -3.55 -34.74 -8.40
N LYS A 255 -4.66 -34.06 -8.72
CA LYS A 255 -4.95 -33.57 -10.07
C LYS A 255 -4.32 -32.20 -10.31
N ILE A 256 -3.77 -32.01 -11.50
CA ILE A 256 -3.34 -30.68 -11.96
C ILE A 256 -4.57 -29.79 -12.13
N LEU A 257 -4.56 -28.62 -11.49
CA LEU A 257 -5.64 -27.65 -11.63
C LEU A 257 -5.75 -27.15 -13.07
N SER A 258 -6.97 -27.14 -13.60
CA SER A 258 -7.27 -26.66 -14.94
C SER A 258 -6.92 -25.18 -15.08
N ARG A 259 -6.43 -24.80 -16.26
CA ARG A 259 -6.07 -23.41 -16.56
C ARG A 259 -7.35 -22.61 -16.82
N THR A 260 -7.42 -21.41 -16.26
CA THR A 260 -8.51 -20.46 -16.54
C THR A 260 -8.55 -20.12 -18.03
N TYR A 261 -9.66 -20.47 -18.69
CA TYR A 261 -9.86 -20.21 -20.12
C TYR A 261 -10.18 -18.74 -20.41
N ARG A 262 -10.06 -18.32 -21.68
CA ARG A 262 -10.30 -16.92 -22.11
C ARG A 262 -11.72 -16.43 -21.81
N TYR A 263 -12.69 -17.33 -21.82
CA TYR A 263 -14.10 -17.03 -21.54
C TYR A 263 -14.45 -17.11 -20.05
N GLN A 264 -13.49 -17.43 -19.18
CA GLN A 264 -13.69 -17.56 -17.74
C GLN A 264 -13.02 -16.43 -16.96
N MET A 265 -13.65 -16.04 -15.86
CA MET A 265 -13.07 -15.18 -14.85
C MET A 265 -13.59 -15.58 -13.48
N VAL A 266 -12.72 -15.64 -12.50
CA VAL A 266 -13.14 -15.79 -11.09
C VAL A 266 -12.61 -14.65 -10.27
N MET A 267 -13.49 -14.03 -9.49
CA MET A 267 -13.07 -13.08 -8.47
C MET A 267 -13.23 -13.73 -7.10
N TYR A 268 -12.09 -13.98 -6.45
CA TYR A 268 -12.02 -14.44 -5.06
C TYR A 268 -11.82 -13.24 -4.14
N GLN A 269 -12.58 -13.21 -3.06
CA GLN A 269 -12.47 -12.25 -1.99
C GLN A 269 -12.32 -13.02 -0.68
N LEU A 270 -11.11 -13.01 -0.14
CA LEU A 270 -10.78 -13.57 1.16
C LEU A 270 -10.73 -12.42 2.16
N THR A 271 -11.47 -12.54 3.25
CA THR A 271 -11.49 -11.55 4.33
C THR A 271 -10.95 -12.20 5.59
N GLY A 272 -10.11 -11.48 6.32
CA GLY A 272 -9.59 -11.89 7.63
C GLY A 272 -9.54 -10.69 8.58
N LYS A 273 -9.25 -10.95 9.86
CA LYS A 273 -9.14 -9.90 10.88
C LYS A 273 -7.75 -9.86 11.51
N LYS A 274 -7.09 -8.71 11.39
CA LYS A 274 -5.88 -8.37 12.14
C LYS A 274 -6.22 -8.12 13.61
N TYR A 275 -5.46 -8.74 14.52
CA TYR A 275 -5.67 -8.69 15.98
C TYR A 275 -7.13 -8.97 16.42
N GLY A 276 -7.88 -9.74 15.62
CA GLY A 276 -9.30 -10.05 15.85
C GLY A 276 -10.30 -8.93 15.55
N ILE A 277 -9.85 -7.73 15.15
CA ILE A 277 -10.74 -6.55 15.02
C ILE A 277 -10.60 -5.83 13.66
N ILE A 278 -9.39 -5.67 13.14
CA ILE A 278 -9.12 -4.84 11.95
C ILE A 278 -9.34 -5.67 10.69
N PRO A 279 -10.32 -5.35 9.82
CA PRO A 279 -10.59 -6.14 8.63
C PRO A 279 -9.51 -5.92 7.56
N VAL A 280 -9.09 -7.03 6.94
CA VAL A 280 -8.22 -7.04 5.78
C VAL A 280 -8.88 -7.89 4.70
N LYS A 281 -8.95 -7.34 3.48
CA LYS A 281 -9.57 -7.99 2.33
C LYS A 281 -8.54 -8.19 1.23
N TRP A 282 -8.33 -9.45 0.87
CA TRP A 282 -7.54 -9.87 -0.28
C TRP A 282 -8.47 -10.19 -1.42
N THR A 283 -8.25 -9.53 -2.54
CA THR A 283 -8.93 -9.82 -3.79
C THR A 283 -7.96 -10.43 -4.77
N VAL A 284 -8.34 -11.59 -5.31
CA VAL A 284 -7.63 -12.21 -6.43
C VAL A 284 -8.61 -12.33 -7.59
N VAL A 285 -8.20 -11.84 -8.75
CA VAL A 285 -8.92 -12.11 -9.98
C VAL A 285 -8.11 -13.17 -10.73
N ASP A 286 -8.71 -14.33 -10.93
CA ASP A 286 -8.19 -15.36 -11.80
C ASP A 286 -8.80 -15.20 -13.19
N TYR A 287 -7.93 -15.11 -14.18
CA TYR A 287 -8.24 -14.76 -15.56
C TYR A 287 -7.19 -15.37 -16.48
N ALA A 288 -7.56 -15.57 -17.74
CA ALA A 288 -6.62 -15.99 -18.77
C ALA A 288 -5.49 -14.96 -18.92
N GLY A 289 -4.25 -15.40 -18.68
CA GLY A 289 -3.08 -14.50 -18.58
C GLY A 289 -2.75 -13.70 -19.84
N GLU A 290 -3.48 -13.83 -20.93
CA GLU A 290 -3.34 -13.02 -22.14
C GLU A 290 -3.93 -11.61 -21.99
N TYR A 291 -4.96 -11.45 -21.14
CA TYR A 291 -5.52 -10.13 -20.84
C TYR A 291 -4.56 -9.26 -20.00
N TYR A 292 -3.46 -9.85 -19.51
CA TYR A 292 -2.38 -9.17 -18.80
C TYR A 292 -1.79 -8.02 -19.63
N ASP A 293 -1.43 -8.27 -20.89
CA ASP A 293 -0.77 -7.28 -21.75
C ASP A 293 -1.73 -6.16 -22.21
N GLU A 294 -3.03 -6.43 -22.12
CA GLU A 294 -4.11 -5.55 -22.51
C GLU A 294 -4.55 -4.59 -21.38
N LEU A 295 -4.02 -4.73 -20.18
CA LEU A 295 -4.39 -3.90 -19.04
C LEU A 295 -3.81 -2.49 -19.15
N ASN A 296 -4.62 -1.52 -19.61
CA ASN A 296 -4.25 -0.11 -19.69
C ASN A 296 -5.49 0.81 -19.65
N GLU A 297 -5.28 2.11 -19.42
CA GLU A 297 -6.38 3.07 -19.26
C GLU A 297 -7.27 3.20 -20.51
N ILE A 298 -6.70 3.06 -21.71
CA ILE A 298 -7.43 3.16 -22.98
C ILE A 298 -8.40 2.00 -23.10
N ASN A 299 -7.91 0.78 -22.90
CA ASN A 299 -8.72 -0.43 -22.94
C ASN A 299 -9.76 -0.45 -21.82
N PHE A 300 -9.43 0.06 -20.64
CA PHE A 300 -10.39 0.24 -19.56
C PHE A 300 -11.54 1.18 -19.95
N LYS A 301 -11.24 2.35 -20.54
CA LYS A 301 -12.28 3.30 -20.99
C LYS A 301 -13.18 2.69 -22.07
N LYS A 302 -12.60 1.94 -23.01
CA LYS A 302 -13.35 1.21 -24.05
C LYS A 302 -14.26 0.15 -23.43
N ALA A 303 -13.73 -0.66 -22.52
CA ALA A 303 -14.49 -1.66 -21.79
C ALA A 303 -15.66 -1.03 -21.02
N VAL A 304 -15.42 0.06 -20.28
CA VAL A 304 -16.49 0.77 -19.55
C VAL A 304 -17.56 1.32 -20.50
N ALA A 305 -17.18 1.83 -21.67
CA ALA A 305 -18.15 2.31 -22.65
C ALA A 305 -19.02 1.17 -23.18
N LEU A 306 -18.41 0.05 -23.60
CA LEU A 306 -19.13 -1.13 -24.09
C LEU A 306 -20.08 -1.69 -23.03
N LEU A 307 -19.60 -1.88 -21.80
CA LEU A 307 -20.41 -2.37 -20.69
C LEU A 307 -21.56 -1.40 -20.35
N SER A 308 -21.33 -0.09 -20.45
CA SER A 308 -22.35 0.93 -20.21
C SER A 308 -23.49 0.83 -21.22
N ASP A 309 -23.13 0.66 -22.49
CA ASP A 309 -24.09 0.60 -23.58
C ASP A 309 -24.91 -0.71 -23.51
N ARG A 310 -24.25 -1.86 -23.23
CA ARG A 310 -24.89 -3.18 -23.13
C ARG A 310 -25.73 -3.36 -21.87
N MET A 311 -25.21 -2.98 -20.70
CA MET A 311 -25.90 -3.14 -19.42
C MET A 311 -26.93 -2.02 -19.17
N ARG A 312 -26.91 -0.93 -19.97
CA ARG A 312 -27.69 0.29 -19.76
C ARG A 312 -27.46 0.95 -18.40
N ILE A 313 -26.23 0.85 -17.89
CA ILE A 313 -25.79 1.47 -16.64
C ILE A 313 -24.91 2.67 -17.01
N ALA A 314 -25.03 3.78 -16.28
CA ALA A 314 -24.19 4.96 -16.53
C ALA A 314 -22.69 4.63 -16.42
N ARG A 315 -21.87 5.17 -17.32
CA ARG A 315 -20.41 4.96 -17.34
C ARG A 315 -19.74 5.27 -15.99
N ALA A 316 -20.25 6.28 -15.27
CA ALA A 316 -19.73 6.65 -13.96
C ALA A 316 -19.95 5.55 -12.91
N ASP A 317 -21.12 4.89 -12.93
CA ASP A 317 -21.44 3.82 -12.00
C ASP A 317 -20.67 2.55 -12.31
N ILE A 318 -20.50 2.20 -13.59
CA ILE A 318 -19.61 1.11 -14.00
C ILE A 318 -18.20 1.40 -13.53
N ARG A 319 -17.66 2.60 -13.79
CA ARG A 319 -16.30 2.94 -13.36
C ARG A 319 -16.12 2.89 -11.84
N LYS A 320 -17.15 3.25 -11.07
CA LYS A 320 -17.14 3.23 -9.60
C LYS A 320 -17.20 1.81 -9.03
N ASN A 321 -18.01 0.95 -9.66
CA ASN A 321 -18.27 -0.40 -9.19
C ASN A 321 -17.33 -1.45 -9.81
N ALA A 322 -16.66 -1.12 -10.93
CA ALA A 322 -15.68 -1.97 -11.57
C ALA A 322 -14.62 -2.43 -10.55
N GLY A 323 -14.43 -3.75 -10.46
CA GLY A 323 -13.55 -4.38 -9.49
C GLY A 323 -14.16 -4.68 -8.12
N THR A 324 -15.47 -4.58 -7.93
CA THR A 324 -16.14 -5.14 -6.75
C THR A 324 -16.73 -6.51 -7.03
N ILE A 325 -16.81 -7.34 -5.99
CA ILE A 325 -17.49 -8.63 -6.07
C ILE A 325 -18.97 -8.45 -6.42
N ASP A 326 -19.60 -7.37 -5.94
CA ASP A 326 -20.98 -7.02 -6.26
C ASP A 326 -21.19 -6.69 -7.74
N PHE A 327 -20.20 -6.05 -8.38
CA PHE A 327 -20.24 -5.79 -9.82
C PHE A 327 -20.21 -7.09 -10.63
N VAL A 328 -19.29 -7.99 -10.28
CA VAL A 328 -19.19 -9.32 -10.90
C VAL A 328 -20.45 -10.14 -10.64
N ARG A 329 -20.98 -10.11 -9.41
CA ARG A 329 -22.24 -10.76 -9.03
C ARG A 329 -23.43 -10.21 -9.80
N ASN A 330 -23.51 -8.89 -9.98
CA ASN A 330 -24.56 -8.25 -10.76
C ASN A 330 -24.52 -8.72 -12.23
N ILE A 331 -23.34 -8.86 -12.82
CA ILE A 331 -23.19 -9.41 -14.17
C ILE A 331 -23.67 -10.86 -14.21
N LYS A 332 -23.26 -11.70 -13.25
CA LYS A 332 -23.68 -13.10 -13.17
C LYS A 332 -25.21 -13.25 -13.06
N LEU A 333 -25.86 -12.39 -12.27
CA LEU A 333 -27.29 -12.53 -11.96
C LEU A 333 -28.21 -11.89 -13.02
N HIS A 334 -27.79 -10.77 -13.62
CA HIS A 334 -28.67 -9.97 -14.48
C HIS A 334 -28.19 -9.85 -15.93
N HIS A 335 -26.97 -10.27 -16.24
CA HIS A 335 -26.35 -10.12 -17.55
C HIS A 335 -25.52 -11.35 -17.96
N SER A 336 -25.85 -12.55 -17.45
CA SER A 336 -25.13 -13.79 -17.79
C SER A 336 -25.20 -14.12 -19.28
N GLU A 337 -26.33 -13.84 -19.92
CA GLU A 337 -26.54 -14.08 -21.35
C GLU A 337 -25.57 -13.28 -22.23
N GLU A 338 -25.17 -12.07 -21.80
CA GLU A 338 -24.20 -11.24 -22.53
C GLU A 338 -22.77 -11.80 -22.46
N LEU A 339 -22.46 -12.70 -21.50
CA LEU A 339 -21.14 -13.32 -21.39
C LEU A 339 -20.81 -14.27 -22.56
N LEU A 340 -21.83 -14.71 -23.31
CA LEU A 340 -21.65 -15.47 -24.55
C LEU A 340 -20.91 -14.65 -25.61
N ASP A 341 -20.99 -13.32 -25.56
CA ASP A 341 -20.23 -12.41 -26.43
C ASP A 341 -18.77 -12.30 -25.92
N PRO A 342 -17.77 -12.76 -26.68
CA PRO A 342 -16.37 -12.70 -26.26
C PRO A 342 -15.88 -11.26 -26.00
N GLU A 343 -16.43 -10.26 -26.70
CA GLU A 343 -16.04 -8.86 -26.52
C GLU A 343 -16.60 -8.29 -25.20
N PHE A 344 -17.82 -8.69 -24.85
CA PHE A 344 -18.42 -8.35 -23.56
C PHE A 344 -17.64 -9.01 -22.42
N THR A 345 -17.37 -10.31 -22.49
CA THR A 345 -16.59 -11.05 -21.47
C THR A 345 -15.19 -10.47 -21.30
N LYS A 346 -14.50 -10.18 -22.40
CA LYS A 346 -13.22 -9.47 -22.37
C LYS A 346 -13.32 -8.10 -21.67
N SER A 347 -14.36 -7.33 -21.97
CA SER A 347 -14.60 -6.02 -21.36
C SER A 347 -14.85 -6.14 -19.85
N VAL A 348 -15.62 -7.14 -19.42
CA VAL A 348 -15.83 -7.44 -17.99
C VAL A 348 -14.51 -7.76 -17.30
N ILE A 349 -13.67 -8.60 -17.90
CA ILE A 349 -12.36 -8.98 -17.34
C ILE A 349 -11.45 -7.76 -17.19
N ILE A 350 -11.29 -6.97 -18.26
CA ILE A 350 -10.45 -5.76 -18.24
C ILE A 350 -10.99 -4.74 -17.23
N ALA A 351 -12.29 -4.49 -17.21
CA ALA A 351 -12.91 -3.56 -16.28
C ALA A 351 -12.72 -4.02 -14.82
N THR A 352 -12.88 -5.32 -14.56
CA THR A 352 -12.72 -5.89 -13.21
C THR A 352 -11.27 -5.83 -12.74
N MET A 353 -10.30 -6.19 -13.59
CA MET A 353 -8.87 -6.13 -13.24
C MET A 353 -8.41 -4.68 -13.01
N TYR A 354 -8.69 -3.78 -13.96
CA TYR A 354 -8.25 -2.39 -13.87
C TYR A 354 -8.97 -1.65 -12.73
N GLY A 355 -10.26 -1.95 -12.53
CA GLY A 355 -11.06 -1.43 -11.42
C GLY A 355 -10.51 -1.88 -10.06
N ASN A 356 -10.15 -3.16 -9.91
CA ASN A 356 -9.47 -3.65 -8.70
C ASN A 356 -8.14 -2.94 -8.46
N PHE A 357 -7.33 -2.80 -9.52
CA PHE A 357 -6.05 -2.10 -9.40
C PHE A 357 -6.24 -0.65 -8.97
N LEU A 358 -7.20 0.08 -9.53
CA LEU A 358 -7.51 1.47 -9.14
C LEU A 358 -7.94 1.57 -7.67
N ARG A 359 -8.74 0.60 -7.19
CA ARG A 359 -9.31 0.61 -5.84
C ARG A 359 -8.31 0.15 -4.77
N ALA A 360 -7.49 -0.85 -5.07
CA ALA A 360 -6.56 -1.43 -4.13
C ALA A 360 -5.51 -0.39 -3.69
N GLY A 361 -5.28 -0.31 -2.38
CA GLY A 361 -4.15 0.46 -1.85
C GLY A 361 -2.90 -0.38 -1.63
N LYS A 362 -2.99 -1.69 -1.84
CA LYS A 362 -1.85 -2.60 -1.84
C LYS A 362 -1.95 -3.54 -3.03
N VAL A 363 -0.85 -3.76 -3.73
CA VAL A 363 -0.82 -4.66 -4.90
C VAL A 363 0.34 -5.65 -4.74
N ILE A 364 0.08 -6.93 -4.98
CA ILE A 364 1.08 -7.99 -5.03
C ILE A 364 1.24 -8.44 -6.47
N PHE A 365 2.44 -8.31 -7.01
CA PHE A 365 2.82 -8.82 -8.32
C PHE A 365 3.42 -10.21 -8.18
N LEU A 366 2.82 -11.21 -8.84
CA LEU A 366 3.31 -12.58 -8.80
C LEU A 366 4.44 -12.81 -9.80
N ILE A 367 5.48 -13.51 -9.37
CA ILE A 367 6.62 -13.90 -10.21
C ILE A 367 6.64 -15.42 -10.26
N ASP A 368 6.64 -15.97 -11.47
CA ASP A 368 6.72 -17.41 -11.68
C ASP A 368 8.14 -17.90 -11.38
N GLY A 369 8.32 -18.61 -10.26
CA GLY A 369 9.63 -19.13 -9.84
C GLY A 369 10.21 -20.13 -10.83
N GLU A 370 9.37 -20.87 -11.55
CA GLU A 370 9.83 -21.82 -12.55
C GLU A 370 10.64 -21.15 -13.67
N LYS A 371 10.26 -19.92 -14.06
CA LYS A 371 10.99 -19.13 -15.06
C LYS A 371 12.34 -18.60 -14.57
N ILE A 372 12.59 -18.63 -13.26
CA ILE A 372 13.90 -18.33 -12.65
C ILE A 372 14.85 -19.51 -12.85
N THR A 373 14.31 -20.72 -12.92
CA THR A 373 15.07 -21.96 -13.09
C THR A 373 15.35 -22.30 -14.55
N ASP A 374 14.46 -21.87 -15.44
CA ASP A 374 14.62 -22.01 -16.88
C ASP A 374 15.76 -21.14 -17.43
N ASP A 375 16.35 -21.62 -18.52
CA ASP A 375 17.48 -21.00 -19.21
C ASP A 375 17.15 -19.60 -19.81
N ARG A 376 17.84 -19.25 -20.90
CA ARG A 376 17.62 -18.01 -21.65
C ARG A 376 16.14 -17.72 -21.97
N LYS A 377 15.28 -18.74 -22.17
CA LYS A 377 13.85 -18.55 -22.45
C LYS A 377 13.09 -18.04 -21.22
N GLY A 378 13.31 -18.63 -20.04
CA GLY A 378 12.69 -18.21 -18.78
C GLY A 378 13.01 -16.76 -18.45
N HIS A 379 14.29 -16.40 -18.50
CA HIS A 379 14.74 -15.02 -18.26
C HIS A 379 14.17 -14.01 -19.26
N ALA A 380 14.01 -14.38 -20.54
CA ALA A 380 13.40 -13.51 -21.55
C ALA A 380 11.90 -13.29 -21.29
N GLN A 381 11.18 -14.32 -20.84
CA GLN A 381 9.78 -14.20 -20.44
C GLN A 381 9.63 -13.31 -19.20
N LEU A 382 10.44 -13.51 -18.17
CA LEU A 382 10.46 -12.65 -16.98
C LEU A 382 10.71 -11.18 -17.35
N ALA A 383 11.63 -10.90 -18.26
CA ALA A 383 11.89 -9.54 -18.73
C ALA A 383 10.65 -8.89 -19.38
N ARG A 384 9.87 -9.66 -20.16
CA ARG A 384 8.61 -9.17 -20.76
C ARG A 384 7.55 -8.92 -19.69
N GLU A 385 7.41 -9.83 -18.74
CA GLU A 385 6.45 -9.71 -17.63
C GLU A 385 6.76 -8.48 -16.77
N PHE A 386 8.02 -8.27 -16.40
CA PHE A 386 8.43 -7.06 -15.69
C PHE A 386 8.15 -5.78 -16.48
N GLY A 387 8.35 -5.80 -17.81
CA GLY A 387 7.95 -4.70 -18.69
C GLY A 387 6.44 -4.43 -18.66
N GLY A 388 5.61 -5.49 -18.63
CA GLY A 388 4.15 -5.39 -18.48
C GLY A 388 3.74 -4.76 -17.14
N TYR A 389 4.41 -5.13 -16.04
CA TYR A 389 4.18 -4.52 -14.73
C TYR A 389 4.54 -3.03 -14.74
N MET A 390 5.69 -2.68 -15.32
CA MET A 390 6.12 -1.27 -15.46
C MET A 390 5.10 -0.45 -16.25
N LYS A 391 4.61 -0.97 -17.39
CA LYS A 391 3.56 -0.33 -18.20
C LYS A 391 2.29 -0.08 -17.37
N THR A 392 1.84 -1.11 -16.64
CA THR A 392 0.66 -1.05 -15.77
C THR A 392 0.83 0.04 -14.71
N LEU A 393 1.99 0.11 -14.04
CA LEU A 393 2.30 1.14 -13.06
C LEU A 393 2.28 2.55 -13.67
N ILE A 394 2.96 2.75 -14.82
CA ILE A 394 3.01 4.04 -15.52
C ILE A 394 1.61 4.54 -15.90
N ASP A 395 0.78 3.65 -16.44
CA ASP A 395 -0.57 4.01 -16.89
C ASP A 395 -1.49 4.37 -15.71
N LEU A 396 -1.31 3.75 -14.55
CA LEU A 396 -2.18 3.91 -13.38
C LEU A 396 -1.77 5.07 -12.47
N GLU A 397 -0.48 5.39 -12.40
CA GLU A 397 0.03 6.50 -11.58
C GLU A 397 0.02 7.84 -12.32
N GLY A 398 -0.39 7.81 -13.58
CA GLY A 398 -0.48 8.98 -14.46
C GLY A 398 0.90 9.44 -14.91
N ARG A 399 0.95 10.10 -16.07
CA ARG A 399 2.16 10.68 -16.67
C ARG A 399 2.76 11.84 -15.85
N ASN A 400 3.00 11.67 -14.56
CA ASN A 400 3.83 12.56 -13.77
C ASN A 400 5.30 12.21 -14.02
N TYR A 401 5.77 12.47 -15.24
CA TYR A 401 7.16 12.36 -15.68
C TYR A 401 8.15 13.16 -14.80
N LEU A 402 7.65 14.04 -13.94
CA LEU A 402 8.41 14.85 -12.98
C LEU A 402 8.61 14.19 -11.60
N GLY A 403 8.40 12.88 -11.45
CA GLY A 403 8.86 12.13 -10.27
C GLY A 403 7.98 12.29 -9.03
N PHE A 404 6.65 12.38 -9.23
CA PHE A 404 5.69 12.46 -8.13
C PHE A 404 4.68 11.30 -8.23
N PHE A 405 5.08 10.15 -7.72
CA PHE A 405 4.15 9.06 -7.43
C PHE A 405 3.20 9.53 -6.34
N ARG A 406 1.89 9.30 -6.50
CA ARG A 406 0.94 9.52 -5.40
C ARG A 406 1.20 8.41 -4.36
N PRO A 407 1.53 8.74 -3.11
CA PRO A 407 1.97 7.76 -2.12
C PRO A 407 0.76 7.14 -1.41
N ASP A 408 -0.19 6.59 -2.17
CA ASP A 408 -1.39 5.93 -1.63
C ASP A 408 -1.39 4.41 -1.85
N LYS A 409 -0.45 3.89 -2.64
CA LYS A 409 -0.31 2.46 -2.93
C LYS A 409 1.03 1.88 -2.50
N LYS A 410 0.97 0.69 -1.90
CA LYS A 410 2.14 -0.11 -1.54
C LYS A 410 2.23 -1.36 -2.43
N TYR A 411 3.45 -1.73 -2.82
CA TYR A 411 3.68 -2.83 -3.74
C TYR A 411 4.46 -3.97 -3.07
N ALA A 412 4.17 -5.19 -3.50
CA ALA A 412 4.97 -6.37 -3.21
C ALA A 412 5.26 -7.16 -4.49
N LEU A 413 6.40 -7.85 -4.51
CA LEU A 413 6.76 -8.87 -5.47
C LEU A 413 6.75 -10.20 -4.74
N ALA A 414 5.94 -11.15 -5.19
CA ALA A 414 5.83 -12.49 -4.60
C ALA A 414 6.31 -13.54 -5.61
N VAL A 415 7.43 -14.19 -5.33
CA VAL A 415 7.90 -15.34 -6.11
C VAL A 415 7.12 -16.58 -5.68
N THR A 416 6.37 -17.17 -6.61
CA THR A 416 5.61 -18.41 -6.39
C THR A 416 6.42 -19.63 -6.81
N LYS A 417 5.99 -20.84 -6.41
CA LYS A 417 6.66 -22.11 -6.75
C LYS A 417 8.11 -22.17 -6.26
N THR A 418 8.37 -21.62 -5.07
CA THR A 418 9.72 -21.54 -4.49
C THR A 418 10.34 -22.93 -4.25
N ASP A 419 9.49 -23.94 -4.01
CA ASP A 419 9.83 -25.36 -3.93
C ASP A 419 10.50 -25.85 -5.23
N LEU A 420 9.94 -25.54 -6.40
CA LEU A 420 10.57 -25.86 -7.68
C LEU A 420 11.90 -25.13 -7.87
N VAL A 421 12.01 -23.89 -7.41
CA VAL A 421 13.27 -23.14 -7.47
C VAL A 421 14.34 -23.81 -6.63
N PHE A 422 13.99 -24.27 -5.43
CA PHE A 422 14.88 -25.05 -4.58
C PHE A 422 15.39 -26.31 -5.31
N TRP A 423 14.55 -27.02 -6.03
CA TRP A 423 14.96 -28.26 -6.70
C TRP A 423 15.78 -28.05 -7.97
N LYS A 424 15.39 -27.08 -8.81
CA LYS A 424 15.96 -26.88 -10.14
C LYS A 424 17.14 -25.90 -10.16
N ASN A 425 17.22 -24.95 -9.21
CA ASN A 425 18.33 -23.97 -9.16
C ASN A 425 19.43 -24.44 -8.20
N LYS A 426 20.62 -24.72 -8.75
CA LYS A 426 21.77 -25.22 -7.99
C LYS A 426 22.19 -24.31 -6.84
N GLU A 427 22.23 -22.99 -7.04
CA GLU A 427 22.69 -22.04 -6.01
C GLU A 427 21.74 -22.02 -4.81
N ILE A 428 20.43 -21.98 -5.08
CA ILE A 428 19.40 -22.02 -4.03
C ILE A 428 19.37 -23.38 -3.33
N ARG A 429 19.56 -24.47 -4.09
CA ARG A 429 19.64 -25.84 -3.54
C ARG A 429 20.81 -26.01 -2.58
N ASP A 430 22.00 -25.58 -3.00
CA ASP A 430 23.22 -25.69 -2.18
C ASP A 430 23.09 -24.82 -0.91
N LEU A 431 22.47 -23.64 -1.03
CA LEU A 431 22.14 -22.78 0.11
C LEU A 431 21.22 -23.49 1.12
N ILE A 432 20.12 -24.08 0.67
CA ILE A 432 19.16 -24.75 1.56
C ILE A 432 19.77 -26.01 2.19
N HIS A 433 20.56 -26.79 1.45
CA HIS A 433 21.29 -27.93 2.03
C HIS A 433 22.30 -27.49 3.09
N SER A 434 22.94 -26.33 2.93
CA SER A 434 23.83 -25.76 3.97
C SER A 434 23.09 -25.42 5.27
N MET A 435 21.76 -25.23 5.19
CA MET A 435 20.87 -25.00 6.34
C MET A 435 20.38 -26.31 6.98
N SER A 436 20.86 -27.48 6.53
CA SER A 436 20.42 -28.81 6.98
C SER A 436 18.93 -29.10 6.75
N ALA A 437 18.32 -28.47 5.73
CA ALA A 437 16.93 -28.69 5.34
C ALA A 437 16.83 -29.61 4.11
N GLY A 438 15.90 -30.56 4.15
CA GLY A 438 15.58 -31.45 3.03
C GLY A 438 14.41 -30.95 2.18
N LYS A 439 13.58 -30.06 2.74
CA LYS A 439 12.41 -29.44 2.08
C LYS A 439 12.15 -28.06 2.69
N LEU A 440 11.35 -27.23 2.00
CA LEU A 440 11.06 -25.87 2.49
C LEU A 440 10.31 -25.86 3.82
N SER A 441 9.47 -26.86 4.09
CA SER A 441 8.74 -27.00 5.36
C SER A 441 9.66 -27.23 6.58
N ASP A 442 10.90 -27.67 6.38
CA ASP A 442 11.88 -27.79 7.46
C ASP A 442 12.44 -26.43 7.90
N ILE A 443 12.24 -25.39 7.08
CA ILE A 443 12.74 -24.03 7.32
C ILE A 443 11.63 -23.20 7.98
N PRO A 444 11.80 -22.76 9.24
CA PRO A 444 10.76 -21.99 9.91
C PRO A 444 10.50 -20.65 9.20
N GLU A 445 9.23 -20.31 8.99
CA GLU A 445 8.87 -19.14 8.16
C GLU A 445 9.44 -17.80 8.66
N ARG A 446 9.73 -17.66 9.96
CA ARG A 446 10.20 -16.42 10.59
C ARG A 446 11.71 -16.42 10.87
N SER A 447 12.45 -17.33 10.26
CA SER A 447 13.87 -17.52 10.53
C SER A 447 14.77 -16.64 9.65
N ARG A 448 16.08 -16.60 9.97
CA ARG A 448 17.07 -15.89 9.15
C ARG A 448 17.34 -16.62 7.84
N GLU A 449 17.24 -17.93 7.86
CA GLU A 449 17.37 -18.85 6.73
C GLU A 449 16.31 -18.54 5.67
N ALA A 450 15.06 -18.35 6.06
CA ALA A 450 14.00 -17.92 5.15
C ALA A 450 14.28 -16.55 4.51
N GLN A 451 14.89 -15.62 5.24
CA GLN A 451 15.31 -14.31 4.71
C GLN A 451 16.46 -14.45 3.72
N ALA A 452 17.44 -15.32 4.01
CA ALA A 452 18.58 -15.58 3.12
C ALA A 452 18.12 -16.14 1.76
N ILE A 453 17.12 -17.03 1.74
CA ILE A 453 16.52 -17.53 0.49
C ILE A 453 15.92 -16.38 -0.33
N GLU A 454 15.17 -15.48 0.30
CA GLU A 454 14.59 -14.32 -0.37
C GLU A 454 15.66 -13.35 -0.88
N GLU A 455 16.74 -13.15 -0.13
CA GLU A 455 17.87 -12.32 -0.54
C GLU A 455 18.56 -12.91 -1.79
N SER A 456 18.85 -14.22 -1.79
CA SER A 456 19.44 -14.89 -2.94
C SER A 456 18.53 -14.87 -4.18
N LEU A 457 17.22 -15.12 -4.02
CA LEU A 457 16.26 -15.00 -5.12
C LEU A 457 16.18 -13.56 -5.67
N PHE A 458 16.24 -12.57 -4.78
CA PHE A 458 16.24 -11.17 -5.18
C PHE A 458 17.51 -10.80 -5.95
N GLU A 459 18.67 -11.33 -5.56
CA GLU A 459 19.95 -11.13 -6.27
C GLU A 459 19.92 -11.75 -7.67
N LEU A 460 19.40 -12.98 -7.79
CA LEU A 460 19.19 -13.65 -9.08
C LEU A 460 18.32 -12.81 -10.02
N LEU A 461 17.17 -12.32 -9.53
CA LEU A 461 16.30 -11.47 -10.32
C LEU A 461 16.93 -10.10 -10.62
N SER A 462 17.75 -9.58 -9.70
CA SER A 462 18.49 -8.33 -9.87
C SER A 462 19.56 -8.38 -10.96
N ALA A 463 19.97 -9.57 -11.43
CA ALA A 463 20.77 -9.68 -12.65
C ALA A 463 20.03 -9.11 -13.88
N ASN A 464 18.70 -9.17 -13.89
CA ASN A 464 17.87 -8.64 -14.97
C ASN A 464 17.71 -7.10 -14.86
N LYS A 465 18.10 -6.38 -15.92
CA LYS A 465 17.99 -4.90 -15.98
C LYS A 465 16.54 -4.40 -15.86
N VAL A 466 15.57 -5.12 -16.44
CA VAL A 466 14.15 -4.74 -16.39
C VAL A 466 13.61 -4.89 -14.97
N PHE A 467 13.99 -5.95 -14.26
CA PHE A 467 13.64 -6.13 -12.86
C PHE A 467 14.17 -4.98 -11.98
N LYS A 468 15.46 -4.62 -12.13
CA LYS A 468 16.05 -3.46 -11.44
C LYS A 468 15.26 -2.17 -11.69
N ASN A 469 14.83 -1.93 -12.93
CA ASN A 469 14.02 -0.75 -13.26
C ASN A 469 12.64 -0.79 -12.60
N LEU A 470 11.97 -1.94 -12.62
CA LEU A 470 10.69 -2.15 -11.94
C LEU A 470 10.82 -1.88 -10.42
N VAL A 471 11.84 -2.46 -9.78
CA VAL A 471 12.14 -2.22 -8.35
C VAL A 471 12.36 -0.73 -8.09
N ASN A 472 13.14 -0.04 -8.93
CA ASN A 472 13.38 1.39 -8.80
C ASN A 472 12.11 2.24 -8.93
N MET A 473 11.17 1.86 -9.80
CA MET A 473 9.88 2.53 -9.93
C MET A 473 8.99 2.34 -8.69
N MET A 474 9.02 1.15 -8.07
CA MET A 474 8.25 0.85 -6.86
C MET A 474 8.90 1.41 -5.58
N ASN A 475 10.11 1.98 -5.67
CA ASN A 475 10.93 2.38 -4.52
C ASN A 475 10.49 3.71 -3.88
N ASP A 476 9.34 4.28 -4.22
CA ASP A 476 8.88 5.54 -3.60
C ASP A 476 8.34 5.33 -2.17
N LEU A 477 7.86 4.13 -1.84
CA LEU A 477 7.59 3.66 -0.47
C LEU A 477 8.52 2.48 -0.09
N SER A 478 8.15 1.68 0.91
CA SER A 478 8.77 0.36 1.11
C SER A 478 8.11 -0.68 0.20
N MET A 479 8.90 -1.45 -0.55
CA MET A 479 8.42 -2.58 -1.34
C MET A 479 8.75 -3.89 -0.63
N TYR A 480 7.82 -4.84 -0.66
CA TYR A 480 8.01 -6.15 -0.06
C TYR A 480 8.44 -7.15 -1.14
N PHE A 481 9.51 -7.88 -0.89
CA PHE A 481 9.88 -9.05 -1.70
C PHE A 481 9.63 -10.30 -0.87
N ILE A 482 8.82 -11.22 -1.37
CA ILE A 482 8.36 -12.41 -0.64
C ILE A 482 8.56 -13.63 -1.53
N ALA A 483 9.12 -14.71 -0.99
CA ALA A 483 9.12 -16.01 -1.66
C ALA A 483 8.08 -16.91 -0.99
N VAL A 484 7.20 -17.54 -1.76
CA VAL A 484 6.14 -18.41 -1.27
C VAL A 484 6.11 -19.75 -2.00
N SER A 485 5.66 -20.78 -1.29
CA SER A 485 5.31 -22.08 -1.85
C SER A 485 3.97 -22.53 -1.28
N VAL A 486 3.18 -23.20 -2.10
CA VAL A 486 1.87 -23.76 -1.72
C VAL A 486 2.01 -25.21 -1.23
N ASP A 487 3.10 -25.88 -1.62
CA ASP A 487 3.47 -27.22 -1.18
C ASP A 487 4.95 -27.22 -0.76
N ALA A 488 5.20 -26.78 0.46
CA ALA A 488 6.54 -26.78 1.04
C ALA A 488 7.01 -28.18 1.48
N THR A 489 6.14 -29.19 1.33
CA THR A 489 6.45 -30.59 1.59
C THR A 489 6.91 -31.36 0.35
N ALA A 490 6.82 -30.74 -0.84
CA ALA A 490 7.20 -31.35 -2.10
C ALA A 490 8.63 -31.93 -2.06
N GLU A 491 8.72 -33.24 -2.29
CA GLU A 491 9.97 -33.99 -2.38
C GLU A 491 10.63 -33.84 -3.76
N PRO A 492 11.95 -34.04 -3.88
CA PRO A 492 12.65 -33.90 -5.15
C PRO A 492 12.17 -34.96 -6.14
N PHE A 493 11.79 -34.52 -7.33
CA PHE A 493 11.50 -35.43 -8.42
C PHE A 493 12.82 -35.98 -9.00
N PRO A 494 12.93 -37.30 -9.26
CA PRO A 494 14.05 -37.84 -10.01
C PRO A 494 14.00 -37.28 -11.43
N THR A 495 14.88 -36.33 -11.74
CA THR A 495 15.11 -35.84 -13.09
C THR A 495 15.91 -36.88 -13.87
N GLU A 496 15.28 -38.01 -14.23
CA GLU A 496 15.78 -38.88 -15.29
C GLU A 496 14.96 -38.62 -16.56
N GLU A 497 15.67 -38.16 -17.58
CA GLU A 497 15.28 -38.11 -19.00
C GLU A 497 13.94 -37.42 -19.35
N GLY A 498 13.99 -36.10 -19.45
CA GLY A 498 13.40 -35.40 -20.61
C GLY A 498 11.89 -35.17 -20.65
N VAL A 499 11.15 -35.44 -19.58
CA VAL A 499 9.72 -35.06 -19.52
C VAL A 499 9.54 -33.89 -18.55
N GLU A 500 9.50 -32.67 -19.09
CA GLU A 500 9.01 -31.47 -18.39
C GLU A 500 7.49 -31.56 -18.21
N GLU A 501 7.03 -32.42 -17.30
CA GLU A 501 5.62 -32.38 -16.86
C GLU A 501 5.42 -31.24 -15.85
N GLU A 502 4.32 -30.50 -16.01
CA GLU A 502 3.91 -29.41 -15.12
C GLU A 502 3.65 -30.01 -13.72
N ILE A 503 4.61 -29.83 -12.81
CA ILE A 503 4.57 -30.43 -11.46
C ILE A 503 3.42 -29.80 -10.67
N SER A 504 2.48 -30.63 -10.22
CA SER A 504 1.37 -30.19 -9.37
C SER A 504 1.63 -30.48 -7.89
N PRO A 505 1.21 -29.57 -6.99
CA PRO A 505 1.09 -29.85 -5.56
C PRO A 505 0.26 -31.10 -5.29
N THR A 506 0.74 -31.95 -4.39
CA THR A 506 -0.02 -33.12 -3.92
C THR A 506 -0.69 -32.86 -2.57
N ALA A 507 -0.27 -31.80 -1.90
CA ALA A 507 -0.86 -31.29 -0.67
C ALA A 507 -0.85 -29.76 -0.67
N ILE A 508 -1.61 -29.17 0.27
CA ILE A 508 -1.49 -27.75 0.59
C ILE A 508 -0.72 -27.63 1.90
N ALA A 509 0.54 -27.27 1.78
CA ALA A 509 1.46 -26.99 2.88
C ALA A 509 2.07 -25.60 2.64
N PRO A 510 1.33 -24.51 2.91
CA PRO A 510 1.75 -23.16 2.58
C PRO A 510 3.00 -22.78 3.36
N TRP A 511 3.96 -22.14 2.70
CA TRP A 511 5.15 -21.58 3.32
C TRP A 511 5.30 -20.10 2.97
N ARG A 512 5.60 -19.29 3.99
CA ARG A 512 5.76 -17.82 3.98
C ARG A 512 4.50 -17.03 3.65
N PHE A 513 3.32 -17.66 3.64
CA PHE A 513 2.05 -16.94 3.54
C PHE A 513 1.80 -16.03 4.76
N THR A 514 2.48 -16.26 5.89
CA THR A 514 2.55 -15.28 7.00
C THR A 514 3.02 -13.90 6.55
N GLU A 515 4.00 -13.81 5.63
CA GLU A 515 4.50 -12.52 5.15
C GLU A 515 3.56 -11.87 4.14
N VAL A 516 2.87 -12.66 3.31
CA VAL A 516 1.77 -12.17 2.45
C VAL A 516 0.68 -11.54 3.32
N PHE A 517 0.34 -12.20 4.43
CA PHE A 517 -0.60 -11.69 5.39
C PHE A 517 -0.09 -10.42 6.08
N LYS A 518 1.19 -10.41 6.54
CA LYS A 518 1.85 -9.22 7.11
C LYS A 518 1.87 -8.03 6.17
N PHE A 519 2.11 -8.25 4.88
CA PHE A 519 2.02 -7.19 3.88
C PHE A 519 0.63 -6.54 3.86
N GLY A 520 -0.42 -7.32 4.14
CA GLY A 520 -1.78 -6.80 4.30
C GLY A 520 -2.02 -5.94 5.54
N LEU A 521 -1.18 -6.07 6.58
CA LEU A 521 -1.35 -5.41 7.89
C LEU A 521 -1.08 -3.91 7.92
#